data_AF-A0A4P5VXC4-F1
#
_entry.id   AF-A0A4P5VXC4-F1
#
_cell.length_a   1.000
_cell.length_b   1.000
_cell.length_c   1.000
_cell.angle_alpha   90.00
_cell.angle_beta   90.00
_cell.angle_gamma   90.00
#
_symmetry.space_group_name_H-M   'P 1'
#
loop_
_entity.id
_entity.type
_entity.pdbx_description
1 polymer ?
#
loop_
_entity_poly.entity_id
_entity_poly.type
_entity_poly.pdbx_seq_one_letter_code
_entity_poly.pdbx_strand_id
1 'polypeptide(L)'
;MDLAALLRTPSSTLADVCAILDPLDQAARYAAFRGCGTVELGRLYEIADPNIDDNHFVGEKGPLEPVAHDGWNSLPLPSVARTFQKVFCRPAPGGSPRIFGYNEGSLRYLIGPGYFQLVPTAGNTEFEARGAWVVDYHKVPDTAVAPGWPWVVPNWVGPQIAVYGGTRDFMRRVNDTVCVGKPWGIAGAMPFCFILVRRD
;
A
#
# COMPACT_ATOMS: atom_id res chain seq x y z
N MET A 1 11.25 -23.74 -1.41
CA MET A 1 10.51 -23.15 -2.54
C MET A 1 10.51 -21.65 -2.32
N ASP A 2 10.84 -20.84 -3.33
CA ASP A 2 10.73 -19.38 -3.19
C ASP A 2 9.27 -18.91 -3.35
N LEU A 3 8.99 -17.69 -2.89
CA LEU A 3 7.63 -17.15 -2.88
C LEU A 3 7.01 -17.00 -4.28
N ALA A 4 7.79 -16.66 -5.29
CA ALA A 4 7.29 -16.50 -6.65
C ALA A 4 6.87 -17.85 -7.24
N ALA A 5 7.67 -18.90 -7.04
CA ALA A 5 7.34 -20.26 -7.43
C ALA A 5 6.08 -20.78 -6.71
N LEU A 6 5.94 -20.48 -5.41
CA LEU A 6 4.72 -20.81 -4.67
C LEU A 6 3.49 -20.12 -5.28
N LEU A 7 3.56 -18.81 -5.53
CA LEU A 7 2.44 -18.04 -6.08
C LEU A 7 2.07 -18.43 -7.52
N ARG A 8 2.96 -19.08 -8.27
CA ARG A 8 2.62 -19.68 -9.57
C ARG A 8 1.92 -21.03 -9.46
N THR A 9 1.95 -21.66 -8.29
CA THR A 9 1.26 -22.92 -8.05
C THR A 9 -0.24 -22.64 -7.86
N PRO A 10 -1.13 -23.16 -8.73
CA PRO A 10 -2.56 -22.81 -8.67
C PRO A 10 -3.26 -23.16 -7.35
N SER A 11 -2.77 -24.20 -6.66
CA SER A 11 -3.30 -24.63 -5.37
C SER A 11 -2.73 -23.89 -4.16
N SER A 12 -1.83 -22.92 -4.36
CA SER A 12 -1.28 -22.12 -3.26
C SER A 12 -2.38 -21.37 -2.53
N THR A 13 -2.29 -21.40 -1.20
CA THR A 13 -3.20 -20.72 -0.29
C THR A 13 -2.51 -19.56 0.42
N LEU A 14 -3.29 -18.68 1.06
CA LEU A 14 -2.73 -17.63 1.89
C LEU A 14 -1.89 -18.20 3.04
N ALA A 15 -2.32 -19.34 3.63
CA ALA A 15 -1.59 -20.00 4.70
C ALA A 15 -0.19 -20.47 4.25
N ASP A 16 -0.05 -20.97 3.01
CA ASP A 16 1.26 -21.35 2.47
C ASP A 16 2.18 -20.13 2.32
N VAL A 17 1.62 -18.98 1.91
CA VAL A 17 2.37 -17.72 1.81
C VAL A 17 2.82 -17.26 3.20
N CYS A 18 1.93 -17.25 4.19
CA CYS A 18 2.27 -16.87 5.57
C CYS A 18 3.34 -17.80 6.16
N ALA A 19 3.26 -19.11 5.90
CA ALA A 19 4.28 -20.06 6.36
C ALA A 19 5.69 -19.74 5.84
N ILE A 20 5.82 -19.07 4.68
CA ILE A 20 7.11 -18.56 4.18
C ILE A 20 7.48 -17.23 4.85
N LEU A 21 6.53 -16.31 5.05
CA LEU A 21 6.80 -14.92 5.44
C LEU A 21 6.92 -14.69 6.95
N ASP A 22 6.18 -15.43 7.76
CA ASP A 22 6.09 -15.26 9.21
C ASP A 22 7.41 -15.52 9.95
N PRO A 23 8.25 -16.51 9.59
CA PRO A 23 9.54 -16.73 10.28
C PRO A 23 10.63 -15.73 9.84
N LEU A 24 10.39 -14.92 8.81
CA LEU A 24 11.38 -13.97 8.28
C LEU A 24 11.39 -12.70 9.12
N ASP A 25 12.56 -12.09 9.28
CA ASP A 25 12.66 -10.71 9.74
C ASP A 25 12.13 -9.71 8.70
N GLN A 26 12.01 -8.44 9.08
CA GLN A 26 11.45 -7.37 8.24
C GLN A 26 12.17 -7.25 6.88
N ALA A 27 13.50 -7.33 6.85
CA ALA A 27 14.29 -7.16 5.64
C ALA A 27 14.17 -8.38 4.71
N ALA A 28 14.24 -9.59 5.26
CA ALA A 28 14.09 -10.84 4.53
C ALA A 28 12.66 -11.00 3.98
N ARG A 29 11.64 -10.58 4.76
CA ARG A 29 10.24 -10.57 4.33
C ARG A 29 10.02 -9.67 3.12
N TYR A 30 10.60 -8.46 3.12
CA TYR A 30 10.58 -7.59 1.94
C TYR A 30 11.35 -8.19 0.76
N ALA A 31 12.53 -8.76 1.01
CA ALA A 31 13.36 -9.35 -0.04
C ALA A 31 12.69 -10.55 -0.75
N ALA A 32 11.83 -11.29 -0.05
CA ALA A 32 11.08 -12.42 -0.62
C ALA A 32 10.22 -12.03 -1.84
N PHE A 33 9.82 -10.76 -1.96
CA PHE A 33 8.99 -10.27 -3.05
C PHE A 33 9.77 -9.85 -4.31
N ARG A 34 11.11 -9.78 -4.28
CA ARG A 34 11.92 -9.27 -5.41
C ARG A 34 11.76 -10.09 -6.71
N GLY A 35 11.35 -11.35 -6.61
CA GLY A 35 11.04 -12.21 -7.76
C GLY A 35 9.58 -12.14 -8.24
N CYS A 36 8.69 -11.49 -7.49
CA CYS A 36 7.27 -11.44 -7.83
C CYS A 36 7.00 -10.34 -8.85
N GLY A 37 6.32 -10.68 -9.95
CA GLY A 37 5.80 -9.78 -10.97
C GLY A 37 4.28 -9.72 -10.92
N THR A 38 3.67 -9.34 -12.05
CA THR A 38 2.22 -9.07 -12.12
C THR A 38 1.39 -10.33 -11.88
N VAL A 39 1.86 -11.48 -12.36
CA VAL A 39 1.16 -12.76 -12.17
C VAL A 39 1.14 -13.14 -10.69
N GLU A 40 2.30 -13.07 -10.03
CA GLU A 40 2.45 -13.49 -8.64
C GLU A 40 1.71 -12.55 -7.68
N LEU A 41 1.86 -11.23 -7.84
CA LEU A 41 1.15 -10.27 -6.98
C LEU A 41 -0.35 -10.18 -7.29
N GLY A 42 -0.76 -10.50 -8.53
CA GLY A 42 -2.16 -10.70 -8.89
C GLY A 42 -2.76 -11.88 -8.12
N ARG A 43 -2.09 -13.04 -8.17
CA ARG A 43 -2.50 -14.22 -7.40
C ARG A 43 -2.53 -13.95 -5.90
N LEU A 44 -1.53 -13.25 -5.37
CA LEU A 44 -1.50 -12.86 -3.95
C LEU A 44 -2.72 -12.02 -3.57
N TYR A 45 -3.12 -11.06 -4.42
CA TYR A 45 -4.30 -10.24 -4.16
C TYR A 45 -5.61 -11.06 -4.13
N GLU A 46 -5.72 -12.07 -4.99
CA GLU A 46 -6.90 -12.96 -5.04
C GLU A 46 -7.07 -13.77 -3.75
N ILE A 47 -5.97 -14.28 -3.18
CA ILE A 47 -5.99 -15.14 -1.98
C ILE A 47 -5.89 -14.35 -0.66
N ALA A 48 -5.47 -13.09 -0.71
CA ALA A 48 -5.33 -12.24 0.46
C ALA A 48 -6.67 -11.98 1.16
N ASP A 49 -6.63 -11.85 2.48
CA ASP A 49 -7.82 -11.57 3.30
C ASP A 49 -8.30 -10.14 3.03
N PRO A 50 -9.54 -9.94 2.54
CA PRO A 50 -10.08 -8.60 2.32
C PRO A 50 -10.27 -7.82 3.63
N ASN A 51 -10.28 -8.50 4.78
CA ASN A 51 -10.39 -7.88 6.09
C ASN A 51 -9.00 -7.45 6.58
N ILE A 52 -8.79 -6.15 6.56
CA ILE A 52 -7.63 -5.48 7.12
C ILE A 52 -8.15 -4.37 8.03
N ASP A 53 -7.46 -4.09 9.13
CA ASP A 53 -7.80 -2.97 10.01
C ASP A 53 -6.81 -1.81 9.81
N ASP A 54 -7.15 -0.65 10.37
CA ASP A 54 -6.31 0.53 10.32
C ASP A 54 -5.00 0.35 11.10
N ASN A 55 -5.03 -0.40 12.21
CA ASN A 55 -3.84 -0.74 12.99
C ASN A 55 -2.79 -1.50 12.17
N HIS A 56 -3.16 -2.22 11.10
CA HIS A 56 -2.20 -2.78 10.16
C HIS A 56 -1.28 -1.71 9.54
N PHE A 57 -1.79 -0.51 9.27
CA PHE A 57 -1.02 0.54 8.59
C PHE A 57 -0.17 1.39 9.53
N VAL A 58 -0.63 1.60 10.76
CA VAL A 58 -0.03 2.56 11.71
C VAL A 58 0.44 1.92 13.02
N GLY A 59 0.24 0.61 13.20
CA GLY A 59 0.69 -0.13 14.39
C GLY A 59 0.20 0.52 15.69
N GLU A 60 1.04 0.52 16.72
CA GLU A 60 0.75 1.18 18.01
C GLU A 60 1.24 2.64 18.07
N LYS A 61 1.77 3.19 16.97
CA LYS A 61 2.37 4.54 16.95
C LYS A 61 1.36 5.64 17.29
N GLY A 62 1.82 6.66 17.99
CA GLY A 62 0.99 7.78 18.39
C GLY A 62 0.54 8.70 17.24
N PRO A 63 -0.29 9.70 17.53
CA PRO A 63 -0.55 10.82 16.63
C PRO A 63 0.75 11.47 16.12
N LEU A 64 0.79 11.81 14.83
CA LEU A 64 1.95 12.44 14.18
C LEU A 64 3.26 11.61 14.20
N GLU A 65 3.20 10.33 14.56
CA GLU A 65 4.31 9.39 14.47
C GLU A 65 4.25 8.58 13.16
N PRO A 66 5.22 8.76 12.24
CA PRO A 66 5.19 8.09 10.94
C PRO A 66 5.48 6.60 11.03
N VAL A 67 4.77 5.80 10.23
CA VAL A 67 5.02 4.38 10.00
C VAL A 67 5.32 4.16 8.52
N ALA A 68 6.55 3.79 8.22
CA ALA A 68 6.99 3.50 6.86
C ALA A 68 6.67 2.05 6.49
N HIS A 69 6.19 1.86 5.26
CA HIS A 69 6.00 0.56 4.64
C HIS A 69 6.87 0.48 3.40
N ASP A 70 7.73 -0.53 3.33
CA ASP A 70 8.53 -0.80 2.15
C ASP A 70 7.68 -1.44 1.06
N GLY A 71 7.63 -0.79 -0.10
CA GLY A 71 6.79 -1.13 -1.22
C GLY A 71 7.53 -1.83 -2.35
N TRP A 72 6.87 -2.78 -3.00
CA TRP A 72 7.34 -3.43 -4.22
C TRP A 72 6.20 -3.52 -5.23
N ASN A 73 6.35 -2.85 -6.37
CA ASN A 73 5.37 -2.81 -7.44
C ASN A 73 5.65 -3.87 -8.51
N SER A 74 4.61 -4.47 -9.08
CA SER A 74 4.71 -5.42 -10.20
C SER A 74 4.85 -4.77 -11.58
N LEU A 75 4.88 -3.44 -11.67
CA LEU A 75 5.11 -2.72 -12.93
C LEU A 75 6.38 -3.22 -13.66
N PRO A 76 6.37 -3.28 -15.01
CA PRO A 76 7.51 -3.73 -15.82
C PRO A 76 8.58 -2.63 -15.91
N LEU A 77 9.11 -2.21 -14.77
CA LEU A 77 10.14 -1.19 -14.63
C LEU A 77 11.46 -1.82 -14.16
N PRO A 78 12.62 -1.16 -14.36
CA PRO A 78 13.85 -1.55 -13.69
C PRO A 78 13.64 -1.65 -12.18
N SER A 79 14.32 -2.58 -11.50
CA SER A 79 14.08 -2.92 -10.08
C SER A 79 14.10 -1.71 -9.14
N VAL A 80 15.00 -0.73 -9.38
CA VAL A 80 15.09 0.51 -8.60
C VAL A 80 13.85 1.41 -8.69
N ALA A 81 13.07 1.27 -9.77
CA ALA A 81 11.81 1.99 -9.99
C ALA A 81 10.59 1.16 -9.57
N ARG A 82 10.80 -0.07 -9.09
CA ARG A 82 9.75 -0.92 -8.50
C ARG A 82 9.67 -0.76 -6.98
N THR A 83 10.72 -0.23 -6.37
CA THR A 83 10.79 0.06 -4.93
C THR A 83 10.23 1.44 -4.63
N PHE A 84 9.44 1.55 -3.58
CA PHE A 84 8.93 2.81 -3.04
C PHE A 84 8.63 2.61 -1.56
N GLN A 85 8.16 3.65 -0.89
CA GLN A 85 7.56 3.54 0.43
C GLN A 85 6.22 4.25 0.47
N LYS A 86 5.31 3.74 1.28
CA LYS A 86 4.18 4.53 1.77
C LYS A 86 4.40 4.80 3.24
N VAL A 87 4.37 6.06 3.62
CA VAL A 87 4.53 6.48 5.01
C VAL A 87 3.17 6.92 5.52
N PHE A 88 2.65 6.20 6.51
CA PHE A 88 1.36 6.42 7.11
C PHE A 88 1.52 7.16 8.44
N CYS A 89 0.49 7.86 8.87
CA CYS A 89 0.50 8.54 10.15
C CYS A 89 -0.91 8.75 10.67
N ARG A 90 -1.09 8.56 11.99
CA ARG A 90 -2.29 9.01 12.67
C ARG A 90 -2.34 10.54 12.69
N PRO A 91 -3.52 11.14 12.53
CA PRO A 91 -3.70 12.59 12.57
C PRO A 91 -3.47 13.14 13.98
N ALA A 92 -3.26 14.45 14.10
CA ALA A 92 -3.13 15.11 15.39
C ALA A 92 -4.40 14.95 16.26
N PRO A 93 -4.29 14.94 17.60
CA PRO A 93 -5.45 14.90 18.48
C PRO A 93 -6.45 16.03 18.18
N GLY A 94 -7.75 15.72 18.19
CA GLY A 94 -8.80 16.68 17.83
C GLY A 94 -8.93 16.97 16.33
N GLY A 95 -8.07 16.39 15.50
CA GLY A 95 -8.21 16.37 14.05
C GLY A 95 -9.25 15.35 13.57
N SER A 96 -9.40 15.25 12.24
CA SER A 96 -10.17 14.18 11.63
C SER A 96 -9.64 12.81 12.09
N PRO A 97 -10.46 11.76 12.30
CA PRO A 97 -9.94 10.41 12.66
C PRO A 97 -9.23 9.70 11.49
N ARG A 98 -8.98 10.39 10.38
CA ARG A 98 -8.50 9.80 9.13
C ARG A 98 -6.97 9.68 9.13
N ILE A 99 -6.47 8.47 8.91
CA ILE A 99 -5.03 8.24 8.72
C ILE A 99 -4.59 8.87 7.40
N PHE A 100 -3.44 9.54 7.44
CA PHE A 100 -2.83 10.19 6.29
C PHE A 100 -1.60 9.42 5.84
N GLY A 101 -1.20 9.64 4.59
CA GLY A 101 0.11 9.23 4.15
C GLY A 101 0.58 9.92 2.89
N TYR A 102 1.83 9.66 2.55
CA TYR A 102 2.44 10.05 1.29
C TYR A 102 3.34 8.92 0.78
N ASN A 103 3.71 9.00 -0.49
CA ASN A 103 4.66 8.10 -1.13
C ASN A 103 6.08 8.70 -1.10
N GLU A 104 7.05 7.92 -0.65
CA GLU A 104 8.47 8.23 -0.72
C GLU A 104 9.16 7.31 -1.74
N GLY A 105 10.13 7.82 -2.47
CA GLY A 105 10.83 7.08 -3.51
C GLY A 105 11.79 7.96 -4.29
N SER A 106 12.67 7.33 -5.04
CA SER A 106 13.71 8.01 -5.84
C SER A 106 13.15 9.06 -6.81
N LEU A 107 11.92 8.87 -7.29
CA LEU A 107 11.24 9.77 -8.22
C LEU A 107 10.38 10.85 -7.54
N ARG A 108 10.26 10.87 -6.20
CA ARG A 108 9.36 11.79 -5.48
C ARG A 108 9.61 13.25 -5.83
N TYR A 109 10.87 13.66 -5.95
CA TYR A 109 11.21 15.05 -6.30
C TYR A 109 10.78 15.45 -7.71
N LEU A 110 10.58 14.48 -8.60
CA LEU A 110 10.11 14.71 -9.97
C LEU A 110 8.58 14.68 -10.06
N ILE A 111 7.94 13.70 -9.41
CA ILE A 111 6.50 13.44 -9.60
C ILE A 111 5.62 14.04 -8.50
N GLY A 112 6.19 14.37 -7.34
CA GLY A 112 5.47 14.81 -6.16
C GLY A 112 5.29 13.70 -5.11
N PRO A 113 4.88 14.06 -3.89
CA PRO A 113 4.74 13.14 -2.76
C PRO A 113 3.52 12.21 -2.86
N GLY A 114 2.54 12.50 -3.70
CA GLY A 114 1.37 11.62 -3.85
C GLY A 114 0.63 11.41 -2.52
N TYR A 115 0.13 12.49 -1.92
CA TYR A 115 -0.56 12.41 -0.62
C TYR A 115 -1.87 11.62 -0.74
N PHE A 116 -2.26 10.95 0.34
CA PHE A 116 -3.51 10.18 0.38
C PHE A 116 -4.12 10.19 1.77
N GLN A 117 -5.40 9.82 1.83
CA GLN A 117 -6.07 9.40 3.06
C GLN A 117 -6.38 7.90 3.00
N LEU A 118 -6.23 7.22 4.12
CA LEU A 118 -6.71 5.85 4.29
C LEU A 118 -8.17 5.91 4.77
N VAL A 119 -9.07 5.29 4.01
CA VAL A 119 -10.53 5.41 4.20
C VAL A 119 -11.15 4.01 4.31
N PRO A 120 -12.04 3.75 5.29
CA PRO A 120 -12.73 2.47 5.35
C PRO A 120 -13.72 2.39 4.18
N THR A 121 -13.88 1.21 3.60
CA THR A 121 -14.83 1.00 2.51
C THR A 121 -16.24 0.70 3.00
N ALA A 122 -16.41 0.49 4.31
CA ALA A 122 -17.67 0.16 4.95
C ALA A 122 -18.80 1.14 4.54
N GLY A 123 -19.94 0.59 4.13
CA GLY A 123 -21.07 1.36 3.61
C GLY A 123 -21.04 1.63 2.10
N ASN A 124 -20.01 1.16 1.39
CA ASN A 124 -19.96 1.13 -0.07
C ASN A 124 -19.70 -0.30 -0.56
N THR A 125 -20.77 -0.98 -0.96
CA THR A 125 -20.73 -2.40 -1.36
C THR A 125 -19.77 -2.70 -2.51
N GLU A 126 -19.60 -1.77 -3.45
CA GLU A 126 -18.63 -1.93 -4.56
C GLU A 126 -17.19 -1.92 -4.04
N PHE A 127 -16.92 -1.09 -3.04
CA PHE A 127 -15.60 -0.92 -2.45
C PHE A 127 -15.29 -2.05 -1.46
N GLU A 128 -16.26 -2.46 -0.65
CA GLU A 128 -16.13 -3.58 0.29
C GLU A 128 -15.70 -4.89 -0.40
N ALA A 129 -16.24 -5.17 -1.59
CA ALA A 129 -15.83 -6.34 -2.37
C ALA A 129 -14.35 -6.31 -2.80
N ARG A 130 -13.74 -5.13 -2.84
CA ARG A 130 -12.35 -4.93 -3.25
C ARG A 130 -11.39 -5.04 -2.07
N GLY A 131 -11.76 -4.56 -0.89
CA GLY A 131 -11.00 -4.69 0.36
C GLY A 131 -11.55 -3.73 1.42
N ALA A 132 -11.34 -4.00 2.71
CA ALA A 132 -11.93 -3.23 3.81
C ALA A 132 -11.43 -1.78 3.93
N TRP A 133 -10.25 -1.48 3.37
CA TRP A 133 -9.64 -0.16 3.36
C TRP A 133 -9.09 0.22 1.99
N VAL A 134 -9.13 1.51 1.70
CA VAL A 134 -8.63 2.09 0.46
C VAL A 134 -7.69 3.26 0.74
N VAL A 135 -6.55 3.28 0.04
CA VAL A 135 -5.69 4.46 -0.09
C VAL A 135 -6.30 5.34 -1.17
N ASP A 136 -6.96 6.44 -0.77
CA ASP A 136 -7.69 7.32 -1.67
C ASP A 136 -6.85 8.57 -2.03
N TYR A 137 -6.34 8.61 -3.26
CA TYR A 137 -5.57 9.74 -3.79
C TYR A 137 -6.43 10.93 -4.21
N HIS A 138 -7.76 10.83 -4.15
CA HIS A 138 -8.64 11.99 -4.32
C HIS A 138 -8.67 12.88 -3.07
N LYS A 139 -8.03 12.43 -1.99
CA LYS A 139 -8.03 13.10 -0.69
C LYS A 139 -6.60 13.39 -0.28
N VAL A 140 -6.39 14.57 0.28
CA VAL A 140 -5.13 14.95 0.92
C VAL A 140 -5.39 15.29 2.38
N PRO A 141 -4.36 15.31 3.24
CA PRO A 141 -4.50 15.72 4.63
C PRO A 141 -5.23 17.07 4.73
N ASP A 142 -6.27 17.11 5.57
CA ASP A 142 -7.06 18.31 5.87
C ASP A 142 -6.61 18.99 7.16
N THR A 143 -5.63 18.41 7.84
CA THR A 143 -5.02 18.89 9.08
C THR A 143 -3.49 18.74 8.99
N ALA A 144 -2.79 19.15 10.05
CA ALA A 144 -1.34 19.07 10.11
C ALA A 144 -0.84 17.63 9.90
N VAL A 145 0.22 17.50 9.09
CA VAL A 145 0.95 16.25 8.87
C VAL A 145 2.13 16.14 9.83
N ALA A 146 2.73 14.96 9.93
CA ALA A 146 3.87 14.73 10.80
C ALA A 146 5.06 15.65 10.45
N PRO A 147 5.84 16.11 11.45
CA PRO A 147 7.00 16.94 11.21
C PRO A 147 7.99 16.31 10.21
N GLY A 148 8.55 17.13 9.33
CA GLY A 148 9.53 16.70 8.32
C GLY A 148 8.95 16.05 7.08
N TRP A 149 7.62 15.83 7.01
CA TRP A 149 6.99 15.38 5.77
C TRP A 149 7.07 16.45 4.66
N PRO A 150 7.05 16.04 3.38
CA PRO A 150 7.03 16.97 2.26
C PRO A 150 5.82 17.91 2.32
N TRP A 151 5.91 19.08 1.68
CA TRP A 151 4.75 19.97 1.53
C TRP A 151 3.56 19.24 0.91
N VAL A 152 2.36 19.47 1.48
CA VAL A 152 1.12 18.87 0.97
C VAL A 152 0.75 19.51 -0.36
N VAL A 153 0.80 18.71 -1.43
CA VAL A 153 0.37 19.10 -2.76
C VAL A 153 -0.76 18.17 -3.21
N PRO A 154 -1.94 18.68 -3.61
CA PRO A 154 -3.03 17.85 -4.09
C PRO A 154 -2.76 17.13 -5.40
N ASN A 155 -3.13 15.85 -5.52
CA ASN A 155 -2.77 14.99 -6.67
C ASN A 155 -3.37 15.43 -8.02
N TRP A 156 -4.25 16.43 -8.02
CA TRP A 156 -4.77 17.08 -9.24
C TRP A 156 -3.94 18.29 -9.68
N VAL A 157 -2.73 18.48 -9.15
CA VAL A 157 -1.82 19.59 -9.48
C VAL A 157 -0.47 19.05 -9.96
N GLY A 158 0.01 19.55 -11.11
CA GLY A 158 1.36 19.28 -11.60
C GLY A 158 1.60 17.82 -12.06
N PRO A 159 2.84 17.32 -11.98
CA PRO A 159 3.20 16.01 -12.55
C PRO A 159 2.53 14.81 -11.85
N GLN A 160 2.11 14.95 -10.58
CA GLN A 160 1.43 13.89 -9.84
C GLN A 160 0.06 13.50 -10.42
N ILE A 161 -0.55 14.34 -11.27
CA ILE A 161 -1.80 14.01 -11.97
C ILE A 161 -1.66 12.69 -12.74
N ALA A 162 -0.52 12.50 -13.43
CA ALA A 162 -0.31 11.33 -14.28
C ALA A 162 -0.07 10.02 -13.49
N VAL A 163 0.24 10.11 -12.19
CA VAL A 163 0.62 8.96 -11.37
C VAL A 163 -0.45 8.61 -10.33
N TYR A 164 -0.95 9.63 -9.63
CA TYR A 164 -1.86 9.45 -8.49
C TYR A 164 -3.27 9.99 -8.79
N GLY A 165 -3.41 10.84 -9.81
CA GLY A 165 -4.68 11.45 -10.19
C GLY A 165 -5.72 10.40 -10.56
N GLY A 166 -6.85 10.38 -9.86
CA GLY A 166 -7.96 9.49 -10.19
C GLY A 166 -7.82 8.06 -9.66
N THR A 167 -6.81 7.76 -8.83
CA THR A 167 -6.51 6.40 -8.38
C THR A 167 -6.97 6.11 -6.96
N ARG A 168 -7.33 4.84 -6.71
CA ARG A 168 -7.62 4.29 -5.38
C ARG A 168 -6.93 2.93 -5.27
N ASP A 169 -6.09 2.74 -4.26
CA ASP A 169 -5.48 1.44 -4.00
C ASP A 169 -6.28 0.70 -2.93
N PHE A 170 -6.97 -0.37 -3.31
CA PHE A 170 -7.71 -1.20 -2.35
C PHE A 170 -6.77 -2.22 -1.74
N MET A 171 -6.84 -2.33 -0.42
CA MET A 171 -5.84 -3.04 0.38
C MET A 171 -6.43 -4.34 0.94
N ARG A 172 -5.63 -5.39 0.94
CA ARG A 172 -5.94 -6.69 1.53
C ARG A 172 -4.79 -7.18 2.40
N ARG A 173 -5.10 -7.86 3.49
CA ARG A 173 -4.12 -8.39 4.45
C ARG A 173 -3.49 -9.67 3.90
N VAL A 174 -2.17 -9.78 4.03
CA VAL A 174 -1.43 -11.03 3.79
C VAL A 174 -1.11 -11.67 5.13
N ASN A 175 -0.36 -10.97 5.99
CA ASN A 175 -0.12 -11.37 7.38
C ASN A 175 -0.15 -10.14 8.30
N ASP A 176 0.49 -10.18 9.47
CA ASP A 176 0.44 -9.09 10.46
C ASP A 176 1.17 -7.81 10.02
N THR A 177 2.11 -7.93 9.08
CA THR A 177 2.97 -6.82 8.65
C THR A 177 2.98 -6.60 7.14
N VAL A 178 2.37 -7.52 6.38
CA VAL A 178 2.31 -7.46 4.93
C VAL A 178 0.88 -7.29 4.46
N CYS A 179 0.68 -6.32 3.58
CA CYS A 179 -0.55 -6.19 2.81
C CYS A 179 -0.24 -6.06 1.31
N VAL A 180 -1.26 -6.34 0.49
CA VAL A 180 -1.22 -6.23 -0.97
C VAL A 180 -2.27 -5.22 -1.42
N GLY A 181 -1.86 -4.35 -2.33
CA GLY A 181 -2.69 -3.30 -2.89
C GLY A 181 -2.95 -3.50 -4.37
N LYS A 182 -4.19 -3.25 -4.79
CA LYS A 182 -4.61 -3.24 -6.19
C LYS A 182 -5.12 -1.85 -6.54
N PRO A 183 -4.49 -1.15 -7.50
CA PRO A 183 -4.97 0.16 -7.95
C PRO A 183 -6.20 0.04 -8.85
N TRP A 184 -7.15 0.94 -8.64
CA TRP A 184 -8.27 1.22 -9.53
C TRP A 184 -8.21 2.68 -9.97
N GLY A 185 -8.23 2.90 -11.28
CA GLY A 185 -8.37 4.22 -11.88
C GLY A 185 -9.80 4.46 -12.38
N ILE A 186 -9.97 5.54 -13.14
CA ILE A 186 -11.25 5.93 -13.75
C ILE A 186 -11.81 4.83 -14.68
N ALA A 187 -10.93 4.10 -15.37
CA ALA A 187 -11.31 3.03 -16.28
C ALA A 187 -11.49 1.66 -15.60
N GLY A 188 -11.36 1.58 -14.27
CA GLY A 188 -11.46 0.33 -13.51
C GLY A 188 -10.12 -0.19 -13.00
N ALA A 189 -10.04 -1.51 -12.78
CA ALA A 189 -8.89 -2.15 -12.16
C ALA A 189 -7.65 -2.08 -13.06
N MET A 190 -6.51 -1.68 -12.51
CA MET A 190 -5.24 -1.66 -13.23
C MET A 190 -4.63 -3.07 -13.27
N PRO A 191 -3.79 -3.41 -14.27
CA PRO A 191 -3.31 -4.78 -14.44
C PRO A 191 -2.27 -5.19 -13.39
N PHE A 192 -1.63 -4.26 -12.69
CA PHE A 192 -0.58 -4.53 -11.70
C PHE A 192 -1.09 -4.54 -10.27
N CYS A 193 -0.27 -5.04 -9.35
CA CYS A 193 -0.45 -4.98 -7.90
C CYS A 193 0.86 -4.50 -7.26
N PHE A 194 0.80 -4.15 -5.98
CA PHE A 194 1.99 -3.91 -5.18
C PHE A 194 1.84 -4.53 -3.80
N ILE A 195 2.94 -4.78 -3.11
CA ILE A 195 2.94 -5.12 -1.69
C ILE A 195 3.46 -3.96 -0.86
N LEU A 196 3.13 -4.00 0.43
CA LEU A 196 3.68 -3.15 1.47
C LEU A 196 4.12 -4.06 2.62
N VAL A 197 5.35 -3.86 3.11
CA VAL A 197 5.86 -4.49 4.33
C VAL A 197 6.06 -3.40 5.37
N ARG A 198 5.27 -3.41 6.43
CA ARG A 198 5.40 -2.47 7.55
C ARG A 198 6.76 -2.62 8.21
N ARG A 199 7.43 -1.49 8.47
CA ARG A 199 8.60 -1.44 9.35
C ARG A 199 8.14 -1.39 10.80
N ASP A 200 8.85 -2.11 11.67
CA ASP A 200 8.61 -2.14 13.12
C ASP A 200 8.91 -0.77 13.78
#